data_AF-A0ABD6QS78-F1
#
_entry.id   AF-A0ABD6QS78-F1
#
_cell.length_a   1.000
_cell.length_b   1.000
_cell.length_c   1.000
_cell.angle_alpha   90.00
_cell.angle_beta   90.00
_cell.angle_gamma   90.00
#
_symmetry.space_group_name_H-M   'P 1'
#
loop_
_entity.id
_entity.type
_entity.pdbx_description
1 polymer ?
#
loop_
_entity_poly.entity_id
_entity_poly.type
_entity_poly.pdbx_seq_one_letter_code
_entity_poly.pdbx_strand_id
1 'polypeptide(L)'
;MTVARETRERVAQPDVVMFIDHNPVDWHYMDIVIKNFGQTPAYNVRVDLPPLQVVPFEHASTGEKVTTHYVPNSIAVLAPGQEWRSAWESGIDIEEYDGELPSNYVGMVRFDDKMNADKPSFENPISLDINMFKNMHRISTEKSKTVEKALYEISGTLKEYKRQHGGIWVYTVNGADERGYYEGMAERFREWRHRMNERLHGNQSGTA
;
A
#
# COMPACT_ATOMS: atom_id res chain seq x y z
N MET A 1 -23.06 30.62 28.72
CA MET A 1 -21.66 31.07 28.48
C MET A 1 -20.63 29.93 28.56
N THR A 2 -21.03 28.66 28.69
CA THR A 2 -20.11 27.54 28.97
C THR A 2 -19.55 26.87 27.71
N VAL A 3 -20.40 26.67 26.69
CA VAL A 3 -20.01 25.98 25.44
C VAL A 3 -18.92 26.74 24.67
N ALA A 4 -19.01 28.07 24.55
CA ALA A 4 -18.02 28.87 23.83
C ALA A 4 -16.63 28.90 24.48
N ARG A 5 -16.54 28.67 25.80
CA ARG A 5 -15.26 28.57 26.53
C ARG A 5 -14.62 27.20 26.31
N GLU A 6 -15.40 26.13 26.42
CA GLU A 6 -14.95 24.76 26.14
C GLU A 6 -14.56 24.54 24.66
N THR A 7 -15.15 25.29 23.72
CA THR A 7 -14.73 25.27 22.30
C THR A 7 -13.44 26.05 22.09
N ARG A 8 -13.23 27.18 22.78
CA ARG A 8 -11.97 27.95 22.67
C ARG A 8 -10.79 27.24 23.31
N GLU A 9 -11.00 26.58 24.45
CA GLU A 9 -9.96 25.82 25.15
C GLU A 9 -9.51 24.59 24.32
N ARG A 10 -10.43 23.89 23.65
CA ARG A 10 -10.09 22.81 22.70
C ARG A 10 -9.32 23.26 21.45
N VAL A 11 -9.52 24.49 21.00
CA VAL A 11 -8.81 25.02 19.83
C VAL A 11 -7.37 25.45 20.18
N ALA A 12 -7.06 25.64 21.47
CA ALA A 12 -5.77 26.13 21.95
C ALA A 12 -4.90 25.06 22.62
N GLN A 13 -5.15 23.78 22.35
CA GLN A 13 -4.40 22.64 22.91
C GLN A 13 -3.83 21.75 21.80
N PRO A 14 -2.80 20.93 22.10
CA PRO A 14 -2.35 19.91 21.16
C PRO A 14 -3.45 18.86 20.98
N ASP A 15 -3.46 18.19 19.84
CA ASP A 15 -4.38 17.08 19.58
C ASP A 15 -3.68 16.02 18.74
N VAL A 16 -3.13 15.01 19.41
CA VAL A 16 -2.37 13.94 18.76
C VAL A 16 -3.27 12.74 18.51
N VAL A 17 -3.30 12.29 17.26
CA VAL A 17 -4.09 11.13 16.84
C VAL A 17 -3.18 10.16 16.10
N MET A 18 -3.36 8.86 16.37
CA MET A 18 -2.77 7.77 15.61
C MET A 18 -3.84 7.12 14.74
N PHE A 19 -3.58 6.96 13.45
CA PHE A 19 -4.52 6.39 12.49
C PHE A 19 -3.80 5.66 11.35
N ILE A 20 -4.55 4.87 10.59
CA ILE A 20 -4.08 4.22 9.37
C ILE A 20 -4.44 5.12 8.19
N ASP A 21 -3.51 5.30 7.25
CA ASP A 21 -3.72 6.02 6.00
C ASP A 21 -3.13 5.23 4.83
N HIS A 22 -3.52 5.56 3.59
CA HIS A 22 -2.82 4.99 2.45
C HIS A 22 -1.45 5.61 2.27
N ASN A 23 -0.49 4.81 1.83
CA ASN A 23 0.78 5.34 1.41
C ASN A 23 0.58 6.22 0.15
N PRO A 24 1.11 7.45 0.14
CA PRO A 24 0.88 8.40 -0.95
C PRO A 24 1.56 8.00 -2.26
N VAL A 25 2.55 7.11 -2.22
CA VAL A 25 3.29 6.62 -3.39
C VAL A 25 2.70 5.31 -3.89
N ASP A 26 2.44 4.35 -2.99
CA ASP A 26 1.87 3.05 -3.33
C ASP A 26 0.65 2.73 -2.46
N TRP A 27 -0.53 2.94 -3.01
CA TRP A 27 -1.79 2.80 -2.29
C TRP A 27 -2.07 1.40 -1.72
N HIS A 28 -1.41 0.35 -2.21
CA HIS A 28 -1.57 -0.98 -1.64
C HIS A 28 -0.96 -1.07 -0.23
N TYR A 29 0.01 -0.20 0.07
CA TYR A 29 0.57 -0.07 1.40
C TYR A 29 -0.28 0.84 2.28
N MET A 30 -0.46 0.39 3.51
CA MET A 30 -1.04 1.17 4.59
C MET A 30 0.09 1.73 5.44
N ASP A 31 0.02 3.02 5.70
CA ASP A 31 0.90 3.71 6.60
C ASP A 31 0.23 3.85 7.97
N ILE A 32 1.04 3.73 9.02
CA ILE A 32 0.67 4.20 10.34
C ILE A 32 1.14 5.64 10.48
N VAL A 33 0.23 6.50 10.91
CA VAL A 33 0.45 7.94 11.03
C VAL A 33 0.15 8.37 12.45
N ILE A 34 1.09 9.10 13.07
CA ILE A 34 0.89 9.81 14.34
C ILE A 34 1.01 11.30 14.03
N LYS A 35 -0.08 12.05 14.19
CA LYS A 35 -0.17 13.44 13.75
C LYS A 35 -0.73 14.33 14.84
N ASN A 36 -0.18 15.54 14.93
CA ASN A 36 -0.77 16.61 15.73
C ASN A 36 -1.72 17.46 14.87
N PHE A 37 -3.02 17.32 15.08
CA PHE A 37 -4.07 18.15 14.48
C PHE A 37 -4.36 19.43 15.28
N GLY A 38 -3.81 19.55 16.49
CA GLY A 38 -3.95 20.71 17.34
C GLY A 38 -3.22 21.95 16.81
N GLN A 39 -3.50 23.09 17.42
CA GLN A 39 -2.89 24.38 17.04
C GLN A 39 -1.61 24.70 17.84
N THR A 40 -1.26 23.88 18.84
CA THR A 40 -0.05 24.01 19.64
C THR A 40 0.83 22.75 19.53
N PRO A 41 2.15 22.86 19.75
CA PRO A 41 3.03 21.69 19.73
C PRO A 41 2.66 20.68 20.82
N ALA A 42 2.72 19.40 20.48
CA ALA A 42 2.61 18.30 21.42
C ALA A 42 4.01 17.82 21.83
N TYR A 43 4.28 17.74 23.12
CA TYR A 43 5.55 17.26 23.67
C TYR A 43 5.40 15.89 24.31
N ASN A 44 6.51 15.17 24.39
CA ASN A 44 6.60 13.87 25.06
C ASN A 44 5.46 12.93 24.66
N VAL A 45 5.23 12.80 23.36
CA VAL A 45 4.19 11.93 22.82
C VAL A 45 4.60 10.50 23.13
N ARG A 46 3.74 9.76 23.81
CA ARG A 46 3.96 8.39 24.28
C ARG A 46 2.87 7.51 23.70
N VAL A 47 3.26 6.46 22.99
CA VAL A 47 2.33 5.53 22.36
C VAL A 47 2.28 4.26 23.19
N ASP A 48 1.08 3.85 23.58
CA ASP A 48 0.80 2.59 24.25
C ASP A 48 -0.13 1.77 23.36
N LEU A 49 0.43 0.79 22.68
CA LEU A 49 -0.27 -0.04 21.71
C LEU A 49 0.36 -1.44 21.73
N PRO A 50 -0.43 -2.53 21.62
CA PRO A 50 0.14 -3.85 21.38
C PRO A 50 1.03 -3.84 20.12
N PRO A 51 2.06 -4.70 20.07
CA PRO A 51 2.93 -4.79 18.90
C PRO A 51 2.10 -5.01 17.62
N LEU A 52 2.26 -4.10 16.68
CA LEU A 52 1.62 -4.22 15.37
C LEU A 52 2.24 -5.41 14.64
N GLN A 53 1.42 -6.40 14.28
CA GLN A 53 1.94 -7.56 13.57
C GLN A 53 2.13 -7.23 12.08
N VAL A 54 3.06 -7.95 11.44
CA VAL A 54 3.26 -7.93 9.99
C VAL A 54 3.23 -9.34 9.44
N VAL A 55 2.97 -9.47 8.14
CA VAL A 55 3.18 -10.72 7.42
C VAL A 55 4.63 -11.15 7.65
N PRO A 56 4.87 -12.37 8.18
CA PRO A 56 6.22 -12.80 8.53
C PRO A 56 7.15 -12.77 7.33
N PHE A 57 8.24 -12.02 7.46
CA PHE A 57 9.27 -11.90 6.45
C PHE A 57 10.62 -12.33 7.05
N GLU A 58 11.40 -13.07 6.27
CA GLU A 58 12.77 -13.44 6.64
C GLU A 58 13.77 -12.67 5.78
N HIS A 59 14.64 -11.92 6.44
CA HIS A 59 15.65 -11.12 5.76
C HIS A 59 16.74 -12.02 5.17
N ALA A 60 16.81 -12.06 3.83
CA ALA A 60 17.62 -13.03 3.09
C ALA A 60 19.13 -13.04 3.46
N SER A 61 19.67 -11.92 3.95
CA SER A 61 21.11 -11.85 4.33
C SER A 61 21.40 -12.08 5.81
N THR A 62 20.42 -11.91 6.70
CA THR A 62 20.62 -12.03 8.16
C THR A 62 19.88 -13.22 8.76
N GLY A 63 18.90 -13.78 8.05
CA GLY A 63 17.99 -14.81 8.57
C GLY A 63 17.05 -14.25 9.66
N GLU A 64 17.01 -12.93 9.84
CA GLU A 64 16.15 -12.32 10.84
C GLU A 64 14.70 -12.41 10.41
N LYS A 65 13.87 -12.99 11.28
CA LYS A 65 12.43 -13.09 11.07
C LYS A 65 11.75 -11.88 11.69
N VAL A 66 11.14 -11.05 10.84
CA VAL A 66 10.35 -9.90 11.25
C VAL A 66 8.88 -10.31 11.29
N THR A 67 8.25 -10.15 12.45
CA THR A 67 6.83 -10.42 12.67
C THR A 67 6.08 -9.24 13.26
N THR A 68 6.79 -8.18 13.61
CA THR A 68 6.20 -6.97 14.18
C THR A 68 6.74 -5.71 13.52
N HIS A 69 5.88 -4.70 13.39
CA HIS A 69 6.24 -3.38 12.91
C HIS A 69 6.73 -2.51 14.06
N TYR A 70 7.79 -1.73 13.80
CA TYR A 70 8.32 -0.80 14.78
C TYR A 70 7.46 0.47 14.85
N VAL A 71 6.94 0.76 16.03
CA VAL A 71 6.31 2.05 16.36
C VAL A 71 7.15 2.71 17.46
N PRO A 72 7.53 3.98 17.33
CA PRO A 72 8.30 4.67 18.37
C PRO A 72 7.45 4.77 19.63
N ASN A 73 7.99 4.24 20.74
CA ASN A 73 7.36 4.35 22.05
C ASN A 73 7.26 5.80 22.53
N SER A 74 8.16 6.67 22.04
CA SER A 74 8.14 8.10 22.33
C SER A 74 8.57 8.97 21.14
N ILE A 75 7.92 10.12 21.00
CA ILE A 75 8.30 11.21 20.08
C ILE A 75 8.45 12.48 20.90
N ALA A 76 9.62 13.12 20.83
CA ALA A 76 9.95 14.25 21.69
C ALA A 76 9.01 15.45 21.49
N VAL A 77 8.72 15.77 20.23
CA VAL A 77 7.83 16.87 19.87
C VAL A 77 7.15 16.61 18.52
N LEU A 78 5.88 16.99 18.40
CA LEU A 78 5.16 17.14 17.15
C LEU A 78 4.60 18.56 17.08
N ALA A 79 5.15 19.38 16.18
CA ALA A 79 4.60 20.71 15.89
C ALA A 79 3.18 20.60 15.28
N PRO A 80 2.38 21.69 15.30
CA PRO A 80 1.08 21.71 14.64
C PRO A 80 1.15 21.24 13.18
N GLY A 81 0.34 20.25 12.82
CA GLY A 81 0.30 19.65 11.48
C GLY A 81 1.45 18.68 11.17
N GLN A 82 2.45 18.55 12.04
CA GLN A 82 3.54 17.60 11.86
C GLN A 82 3.05 16.17 12.12
N GLU A 83 3.57 15.24 11.32
CA GLU A 83 3.32 13.82 11.47
C GLU A 83 4.62 13.01 11.51
N TRP A 84 4.58 11.94 12.29
CA TRP A 84 5.43 10.78 12.08
C TRP A 84 4.64 9.76 11.25
N ARG A 85 5.29 9.15 10.26
CA ARG A 85 4.67 8.21 9.32
C ARG A 85 5.61 7.06 9.05
N SER A 86 5.06 5.84 9.00
CA SER A 86 5.81 4.63 8.67
C SER A 86 4.93 3.68 7.87
N ALA A 87 5.49 3.08 6.82
CA ALA A 87 4.82 2.07 6.02
C ALA A 87 4.70 0.78 6.85
N TRP A 88 3.48 0.35 7.13
CA TRP A 88 3.22 -0.77 8.02
C TRP A 88 3.06 -2.08 7.25
N GLU A 89 2.06 -2.16 6.39
CA GLU A 89 1.71 -3.44 5.76
C GLU A 89 1.06 -3.26 4.39
N SER A 90 1.25 -4.25 3.52
CA SER A 90 0.61 -4.34 2.20
C SER A 90 -0.73 -5.06 2.29
N GLY A 91 -1.78 -4.44 1.74
CA GLY A 91 -3.09 -5.08 1.63
C GLY A 91 -3.08 -6.30 0.70
N ILE A 92 -2.14 -6.38 -0.25
CA ILE A 92 -1.94 -7.57 -1.09
C ILE A 92 -1.34 -8.70 -0.25
N ASP A 93 -0.28 -8.40 0.50
CA ASP A 93 0.47 -9.40 1.27
C ASP A 93 -0.42 -10.01 2.35
N ILE A 94 -1.28 -9.22 2.99
CA ILE A 94 -2.28 -9.71 3.95
C ILE A 94 -3.26 -10.69 3.28
N GLU A 95 -3.71 -10.42 2.06
CA GLU A 95 -4.69 -11.28 1.37
C GLU A 95 -4.04 -12.55 0.80
N GLU A 96 -2.76 -12.50 0.43
CA GLU A 96 -1.99 -13.68 -0.01
C GLU A 96 -1.49 -14.54 1.17
N TYR A 97 -1.45 -13.97 2.38
CA TYR A 97 -1.02 -14.68 3.58
C TYR A 97 -2.08 -15.67 4.09
N ASP A 98 -1.73 -16.95 4.14
CA ASP A 98 -2.61 -18.04 4.59
C ASP A 98 -2.71 -18.15 6.14
N GLY A 99 -2.11 -17.21 6.88
CA GLY A 99 -2.14 -17.17 8.34
C GLY A 99 -3.12 -16.13 8.90
N GLU A 100 -3.25 -16.10 10.23
CA GLU A 100 -4.09 -15.12 10.92
C GLU A 100 -3.25 -13.92 11.40
N LEU A 101 -3.69 -12.72 11.04
CA LEU A 101 -3.18 -11.46 11.56
C LEU A 101 -4.32 -10.70 12.25
N PRO A 102 -4.08 -10.06 13.42
CA PRO A 102 -5.08 -9.17 14.00
C PRO A 102 -5.35 -8.01 13.05
N SER A 103 -6.62 -7.77 12.76
CA SER A 103 -7.05 -6.62 11.97
C SER A 103 -7.28 -5.37 12.81
N ASN A 104 -7.56 -5.55 14.11
CA ASN A 104 -7.91 -4.48 15.03
C ASN A 104 -6.88 -4.34 16.17
N TYR A 105 -6.46 -3.10 16.42
CA TYR A 105 -5.56 -2.75 17.51
C TYR A 105 -6.14 -1.56 18.29
N VAL A 106 -6.18 -1.67 19.61
CA VAL A 106 -6.66 -0.63 20.51
C VAL A 106 -5.54 -0.24 21.47
N GLY A 107 -5.41 1.05 21.74
CA GLY A 107 -4.38 1.58 22.62
C GLY A 107 -4.67 3.02 23.03
N MET A 108 -3.63 3.70 23.51
CA MET A 108 -3.71 5.10 23.95
C MET A 108 -2.48 5.87 23.48
N VAL A 109 -2.68 7.12 23.05
CA VAL A 109 -1.60 8.08 22.83
C VAL A 109 -1.69 9.17 23.89
N ARG A 110 -0.58 9.40 24.61
CA ARG A 110 -0.48 10.37 25.70
C ARG A 110 0.51 11.46 25.34
N PHE A 111 0.22 12.72 25.65
CA PHE A 111 1.06 13.85 25.27
C PHE A 111 0.88 15.05 26.19
N ASP A 112 1.84 15.98 26.11
CA ASP A 112 1.97 17.13 27.00
C ASP A 112 1.89 18.43 26.18
N ASP A 113 1.20 19.45 26.68
CA ASP A 113 1.20 20.80 26.06
C ASP A 113 2.49 21.58 26.35
N LYS A 114 3.27 21.13 27.34
CA LYS A 114 4.55 21.74 27.72
C LYS A 114 5.64 20.68 27.84
N MET A 115 6.86 21.07 27.45
CA MET A 115 8.02 20.17 27.44
C MET A 115 8.35 19.58 28.82
N ASN A 116 8.29 20.39 29.88
CA ASN A 116 8.54 19.97 31.26
C ASN A 116 7.23 19.95 32.06
N ALA A 117 6.30 19.08 31.66
CA ALA A 117 5.08 18.86 32.42
C ALA A 117 5.32 17.84 33.53
N ASP A 118 4.79 18.10 34.74
CA ASP A 118 4.88 17.17 35.87
C ASP A 118 4.04 15.89 35.66
N LYS A 119 3.04 15.93 34.77
CA LYS A 119 2.16 14.81 34.41
C LYS A 119 1.72 14.88 32.95
N PRO A 120 1.38 13.73 32.32
CA PRO A 120 0.73 13.71 31.02
C PRO A 120 -0.52 14.56 31.02
N SER A 121 -0.60 15.51 30.10
CA SER A 121 -1.67 16.50 30.09
C SER A 121 -2.92 15.98 29.36
N PHE A 122 -2.71 15.14 28.34
CA PHE A 122 -3.76 14.66 27.46
C PHE A 122 -3.57 13.19 27.09
N GLU A 123 -4.68 12.53 26.81
CA GLU A 123 -4.75 11.15 26.38
C GLU A 123 -5.87 11.00 25.35
N ASN A 124 -5.55 10.41 24.20
CA ASN A 124 -6.50 10.10 23.14
C ASN A 124 -6.50 8.58 22.88
N PRO A 125 -7.67 7.96 22.67
CA PRO A 125 -7.75 6.55 22.32
C PRO A 125 -7.20 6.30 20.91
N ILE A 126 -6.50 5.19 20.76
CA ILE A 126 -6.07 4.65 19.47
C ILE A 126 -7.02 3.51 19.10
N SER A 127 -7.54 3.54 17.87
CA SER A 127 -8.30 2.43 17.29
C SER A 127 -7.88 2.28 15.83
N LEU A 128 -7.12 1.24 15.54
CA LEU A 128 -6.65 0.91 14.20
C LEU A 128 -7.42 -0.31 13.73
N ASP A 129 -8.08 -0.21 12.57
CA ASP A 129 -8.77 -1.34 11.94
C ASP A 129 -8.41 -1.40 10.47
N ILE A 130 -7.57 -2.35 10.08
CA ILE A 130 -7.14 -2.55 8.69
C ILE A 130 -8.34 -2.86 7.78
N ASN A 131 -9.37 -3.52 8.31
CA ASN A 131 -10.53 -3.91 7.52
C ASN A 131 -11.33 -2.72 7.00
N MET A 132 -11.12 -1.50 7.52
CA MET A 132 -11.77 -0.30 7.01
C MET A 132 -11.42 -0.01 5.53
N PHE A 133 -10.30 -0.54 5.04
CA PHE A 133 -9.87 -0.40 3.64
C PHE A 133 -10.17 -1.64 2.79
N LYS A 134 -10.68 -2.72 3.39
CA LYS A 134 -10.97 -3.96 2.65
C LYS A 134 -12.03 -3.71 1.58
N ASN A 135 -11.81 -4.25 0.38
CA ASN A 135 -12.66 -4.08 -0.81
C ASN A 135 -12.79 -2.62 -1.32
N MET A 136 -11.98 -1.69 -0.84
CA MET A 136 -12.01 -0.33 -1.36
C MET A 136 -11.50 -0.28 -2.80
N HIS A 137 -12.25 0.42 -3.66
CA HIS A 137 -11.85 0.64 -5.05
C HIS A 137 -11.20 2.00 -5.19
N ARG A 138 -9.97 2.03 -5.71
CA ARG A 138 -9.31 3.29 -6.06
C ARG A 138 -9.81 3.76 -7.42
N ILE A 139 -10.38 4.97 -7.45
CA ILE A 139 -10.65 5.68 -8.69
C ILE A 139 -9.43 6.57 -8.96
N SER A 140 -8.58 6.16 -9.89
CA SER A 140 -7.41 6.96 -10.28
C SER A 140 -7.78 8.03 -11.31
N THR A 141 -7.38 9.27 -11.05
CA THR A 141 -7.45 10.39 -12.01
C THR A 141 -6.13 10.62 -12.72
N GLU A 142 -5.08 9.87 -12.37
CA GLU A 142 -3.83 9.88 -13.12
C GLU A 142 -4.12 9.36 -14.52
N LYS A 143 -4.10 10.27 -15.51
CA LYS A 143 -3.99 9.89 -16.91
C LYS A 143 -2.83 8.89 -16.97
N SER A 144 -3.15 7.65 -17.32
CA SER A 144 -2.24 6.52 -17.27
C SER A 144 -0.83 6.95 -17.61
N LYS A 145 0.16 6.54 -16.81
CA LYS A 145 1.61 6.73 -17.02
C LYS A 145 2.12 6.25 -18.41
N THR A 146 1.21 5.83 -19.30
CA THR A 146 1.44 5.30 -20.62
C THR A 146 2.05 6.30 -21.58
N VAL A 147 1.67 7.58 -21.59
CA VAL A 147 2.19 8.51 -22.61
C VAL A 147 3.66 8.85 -22.35
N GLU A 148 3.99 9.27 -21.14
CA GLU A 148 5.38 9.63 -20.80
C GLU A 148 6.30 8.41 -20.85
N LYS A 149 5.87 7.26 -20.31
CA LYS A 149 6.63 6.02 -20.38
C LYS A 149 6.79 5.53 -21.82
N ALA A 150 5.73 5.56 -22.64
CA ALA A 150 5.84 5.20 -24.06
C ALA A 150 6.78 6.15 -24.81
N LEU A 151 6.76 7.45 -24.50
CA LEU A 151 7.70 8.41 -25.07
C LEU A 151 9.14 8.14 -24.64
N TYR A 152 9.38 7.72 -23.40
CA TYR A 152 10.71 7.30 -22.92
C TYR A 152 11.17 6.00 -23.58
N GLU A 153 10.31 5.00 -23.75
CA GLU A 153 10.61 3.74 -24.44
C GLU A 153 10.90 3.97 -25.94
N ILE A 154 10.10 4.81 -26.61
CA ILE A 154 10.35 5.24 -27.98
C ILE A 154 11.68 5.98 -28.06
N SER A 155 11.94 6.93 -27.15
CA SER A 155 13.20 7.68 -27.10
C SER A 155 14.42 6.78 -26.88
N GLY A 156 14.31 5.78 -25.99
CA GLY A 156 15.33 4.76 -25.75
C GLY A 156 15.63 3.97 -27.02
N THR A 157 14.58 3.42 -27.62
CA THR A 157 14.65 2.67 -28.89
C THR A 157 15.29 3.50 -30.01
N LEU A 158 14.89 4.76 -30.17
CA LEU A 158 15.46 5.67 -31.19
C LEU A 158 16.93 6.03 -30.93
N LYS A 159 17.38 6.08 -29.66
CA LYS A 159 18.79 6.31 -29.34
C LYS A 159 19.68 5.15 -29.76
N GLU A 160 19.17 3.92 -29.71
CA GLU A 160 19.90 2.72 -30.13
C GLU A 160 20.12 2.67 -31.65
N TYR A 161 19.25 3.33 -32.43
CA TYR A 161 19.34 3.41 -33.89
C TYR A 161 20.49 4.27 -34.43
N LYS A 162 21.28 4.90 -33.56
CA LYS A 162 22.48 5.66 -33.96
C LYS A 162 23.71 4.79 -34.24
N ARG A 163 23.66 3.47 -33.99
CA ARG A 163 24.77 2.53 -34.22
C ARG A 163 24.51 1.68 -35.49
N GLN A 164 25.57 1.35 -36.24
CA GLN A 164 25.49 0.58 -37.51
C GLN A 164 24.77 -0.77 -37.40
N HIS A 165 24.70 -1.37 -36.21
CA HIS A 165 24.00 -2.64 -35.96
C HIS A 165 22.66 -2.48 -35.21
N GLY A 166 22.19 -1.25 -34.98
CA GLY A 166 20.98 -0.97 -34.19
C GLY A 166 19.70 -0.75 -35.01
N GLY A 167 19.76 -0.62 -36.33
CA GLY A 167 18.61 -0.25 -37.16
C GLY A 167 17.47 -1.29 -37.22
N ILE A 168 16.26 -0.84 -37.58
CA ILE A 168 15.11 -1.72 -37.83
C ILE A 168 15.32 -2.45 -39.16
N TRP A 169 15.36 -3.79 -39.10
CA TRP A 169 15.37 -4.64 -40.28
C TRP A 169 13.93 -4.96 -40.69
N VAL A 170 13.51 -4.44 -41.85
CA VAL A 170 12.21 -4.78 -42.43
C VAL A 170 12.40 -5.97 -43.37
N TYR A 171 11.93 -7.14 -42.95
CA TYR A 171 11.87 -8.32 -43.80
C TYR A 171 10.48 -8.38 -44.44
N THR A 172 10.41 -8.29 -45.77
CA THR A 172 9.14 -8.53 -46.49
C THR A 172 8.98 -10.03 -46.67
N VAL A 173 8.15 -10.66 -45.85
CA VAL A 173 7.74 -12.06 -46.03
C VAL A 173 6.68 -12.13 -47.13
N ASN A 174 6.69 -13.19 -47.94
CA ASN A 174 5.64 -13.42 -48.92
C ASN A 174 4.31 -13.68 -48.19
N GLY A 175 3.28 -12.87 -48.45
CA GLY A 175 2.02 -12.91 -47.71
C GLY A 175 1.27 -14.25 -47.73
N ALA A 176 1.62 -15.18 -48.63
CA ALA A 176 1.08 -16.54 -48.60
C ALA A 176 1.63 -17.39 -47.44
N ASP A 177 2.92 -17.24 -47.14
CA ASP A 177 3.59 -17.99 -46.06
C ASP A 177 3.14 -17.49 -44.68
N GLU A 178 2.93 -16.18 -44.57
CA GLU A 178 2.45 -15.54 -43.35
C GLU A 178 0.99 -15.94 -43.04
N ARG A 179 0.12 -16.03 -44.06
CA ARG A 179 -1.25 -16.55 -43.89
C ARG A 179 -1.28 -18.00 -43.41
N GLY A 180 -0.43 -18.86 -43.98
CA GLY A 180 -0.32 -20.26 -43.55
C GLY A 180 0.13 -20.41 -42.08
N TYR A 181 1.02 -19.53 -41.61
CA TYR A 181 1.44 -19.50 -40.21
C TYR A 181 0.28 -19.15 -39.26
N TYR A 182 -0.51 -18.13 -39.60
CA TYR A 182 -1.66 -17.71 -38.79
C TYR A 182 -2.82 -18.72 -38.84
N GLU A 183 -3.06 -19.36 -39.98
CA GLU A 183 -4.05 -20.43 -40.12
C GLU A 183 -3.71 -21.65 -39.25
N GLY A 184 -2.45 -22.11 -39.28
CA GLY A 184 -1.99 -23.20 -38.41
C GLY A 184 -2.00 -22.84 -36.93
N MET A 185 -1.82 -21.56 -36.58
CA MET A 185 -1.96 -21.08 -35.20
C MET A 185 -3.43 -21.11 -34.73
N ALA A 186 -4.36 -20.69 -35.59
CA ALA A 186 -5.79 -20.72 -35.31
C ALA A 186 -6.33 -22.15 -35.14
N GLU A 187 -5.82 -23.12 -35.90
CA GLU A 187 -6.14 -24.54 -35.73
C GLU A 187 -5.66 -25.10 -34.39
N ARG A 188 -4.39 -24.86 -34.02
CA ARG A 188 -3.86 -25.26 -32.71
C ARG A 188 -4.65 -24.65 -31.55
N PHE A 189 -5.08 -23.40 -31.70
CA PHE A 189 -5.89 -22.71 -30.70
C PHE A 189 -7.30 -23.31 -30.59
N ARG A 190 -7.92 -23.70 -31.71
CA ARG A 190 -9.21 -24.41 -31.74
C ARG A 190 -9.11 -25.78 -31.06
N GLU A 191 -8.08 -26.55 -31.35
CA GLU A 191 -7.84 -27.85 -30.70
C GLU A 191 -7.59 -27.74 -29.20
N TRP A 192 -6.79 -26.76 -28.77
CA TRP A 192 -6.55 -26.49 -27.36
C TRP A 192 -7.85 -26.12 -26.63
N ARG A 193 -8.71 -25.31 -27.27
CA ARG A 193 -10.01 -24.92 -26.73
C ARG A 193 -10.96 -26.12 -26.61
N HIS A 194 -10.96 -27.02 -27.59
CA HIS A 194 -11.77 -28.25 -27.55
C HIS A 194 -11.34 -29.18 -26.40
N ARG A 195 -10.03 -29.42 -26.26
CA ARG A 195 -9.46 -30.22 -25.16
C ARG A 195 -9.76 -29.62 -23.79
N MET A 196 -9.77 -28.29 -23.68
CA MET A 196 -10.09 -27.62 -22.43
C MET A 196 -11.58 -27.74 -22.08
N ASN A 197 -12.46 -27.62 -23.08
CA ASN A 197 -13.90 -27.76 -22.87
C ASN A 197 -14.31 -29.19 -22.46
N GLU A 198 -13.65 -30.21 -23.02
CA GLU A 198 -13.82 -31.62 -22.62
C GLU A 198 -13.40 -31.87 -21.16
N ARG A 199 -12.32 -31.22 -20.69
CA ARG A 199 -11.87 -31.32 -19.29
C ARG A 199 -12.83 -30.63 -18.32
N LEU A 200 -13.47 -29.55 -18.73
CA LEU A 200 -14.42 -28.80 -17.90
C LEU A 200 -15.78 -29.50 -17.78
N HIS A 201 -16.21 -30.22 -18.82
CA HIS A 201 -17.50 -30.95 -18.81
C HIS A 201 -17.40 -32.43 -18.43
N GLY A 202 -16.21 -33.04 -18.45
CA GLY A 202 -16.00 -34.44 -18.05
C GLY A 202 -16.00 -34.73 -16.55
N ASN A 203 -16.01 -33.70 -15.69
CA ASN A 203 -15.91 -33.85 -14.23
C ASN A 203 -17.27 -33.79 -13.49
N GLN A 204 -18.41 -33.82 -14.20
CA GLN A 204 -19.76 -33.85 -13.60
C GLN A 204 -20.48 -35.20 -13.70
N SER A 205 -19.78 -36.30 -13.97
CA SER A 205 -20.39 -37.64 -14.08
C SER A 205 -19.56 -38.69 -13.33
N GLY A 206 -19.48 -38.58 -12.01
CA GLY A 206 -18.65 -39.49 -11.23
C GLY A 206 -18.78 -39.39 -9.72
N THR A 207 -19.97 -39.13 -9.18
CA THR A 207 -20.31 -39.44 -7.78
C THR A 207 -21.79 -39.80 -7.70
N ALA A 208 -22.09 -41.09 -7.78
CA ALA A 208 -23.29 -41.73 -7.26
C ALA A 208 -22.83 -42.87 -6.34
#